data_AF-Q4L8R3-F1
#
_entry.id   AF-Q4L8R3-F1
#
_cell.length_a   1.000
_cell.length_b   1.000
_cell.length_c   1.000
_cell.angle_alpha   90.00
_cell.angle_beta   90.00
_cell.angle_gamma   90.00
#
_symmetry.space_group_name_H-M   'P 1'
#
loop_
_entity.id
_entity.type
_entity.pdbx_description
1 polymer ?
#
loop_
_entity_poly.entity_id
_entity_poly.type
_entity_poly.pdbx_seq_one_letter_code
_entity_poly.pdbx_strand_id
1 'polypeptide(L)'
;MSVDEKSKVYLIGAGPGNPNLLTKKAERCIKKAEVILYDRLVNPLILQYAPADAEFIDVGKKPYAKHIQQDEINLKIVEAAKKYQTVIRLKGGDPAIFGRVTEEVNTLKDYGIEYEIVPGVTSASAAVATMDLGLTMRLVAPSVTFSTGHFKDSINQETDIRNLINGGTLAIYMGIKRLGRIIDQITAYTSEDYSIAIVFNATCHNQRVIIGKLSTIEHQLQQHELEGEPGICILGAIVDYIDKDKVLKQEHERNLDDSLYVIKGSKEDALLKAEELSETGYRCIVHVDESYHPSQQQLYTQIINNNKIKYINL
;
A
#
# COMPACT_ATOMS: atom_id res chain seq x y z
N MET A 1 23.13 -33.44 13.25
CA MET A 1 21.82 -33.81 12.66
C MET A 1 21.22 -32.53 12.12
N SER A 2 21.48 -32.21 10.85
CA SER A 2 20.82 -31.08 10.19
C SER A 2 19.38 -31.51 9.93
N VAL A 3 18.42 -30.88 10.58
CA VAL A 3 17.08 -30.86 10.02
C VAL A 3 17.26 -30.17 8.68
N ASP A 4 16.92 -30.84 7.56
CA ASP A 4 16.77 -30.18 6.26
C ASP A 4 15.65 -29.15 6.45
N GLU A 5 16.00 -27.96 6.95
CA GLU A 5 15.08 -26.85 7.09
C GLU A 5 14.76 -26.38 5.68
N LYS A 6 13.64 -26.88 5.16
CA LYS A 6 13.07 -26.44 3.90
C LYS A 6 12.88 -24.93 3.95
N SER A 7 13.27 -24.26 2.88
CA SER A 7 13.00 -22.84 2.74
C SER A 7 11.49 -22.57 2.71
N LYS A 8 11.10 -21.43 3.28
CA LYS A 8 9.72 -21.01 3.36
C LYS A 8 9.56 -19.57 2.90
N VAL A 9 8.60 -19.36 2.00
CA VAL A 9 8.23 -18.06 1.45
C VAL A 9 7.01 -17.51 2.17
N TYR A 10 7.13 -16.32 2.76
CA TYR A 10 6.00 -15.61 3.35
C TYR A 10 5.50 -14.53 2.38
N LEU A 11 4.27 -14.66 1.91
CA LEU A 11 3.58 -13.68 1.07
C LEU A 11 2.81 -12.72 2.00
N ILE A 12 3.39 -11.56 2.30
CA ILE A 12 2.97 -10.70 3.40
C ILE A 12 2.34 -9.40 2.89
N GLY A 13 1.19 -9.05 3.46
CA GLY A 13 0.61 -7.71 3.36
C GLY A 13 1.28 -6.72 4.29
N ALA A 14 1.90 -5.69 3.72
CA ALA A 14 2.53 -4.58 4.45
C ALA A 14 1.53 -3.56 5.00
N GLY A 15 0.26 -3.65 4.60
CA GLY A 15 -0.73 -2.62 4.92
C GLY A 15 -0.66 -1.41 3.98
N PRO A 16 -1.46 -0.38 4.23
CA PRO A 16 -1.68 0.76 3.33
C PRO A 16 -0.54 1.79 3.28
N GLY A 17 0.37 1.78 4.27
CA GLY A 17 1.47 2.73 4.34
C GLY A 17 2.01 2.96 5.75
N ASN A 18 1.14 3.25 6.72
CA ASN A 18 1.53 3.43 8.13
C ASN A 18 2.11 2.11 8.71
N PRO A 19 3.36 2.08 9.21
CA PRO A 19 3.96 0.90 9.83
C PRO A 19 3.14 0.32 10.98
N ASN A 20 2.40 1.16 11.72
CA ASN A 20 1.54 0.74 12.83
C ASN A 20 0.33 -0.11 12.39
N LEU A 21 0.08 -0.21 11.09
CA LEU A 21 -0.95 -1.08 10.50
C LEU A 21 -0.41 -2.44 10.04
N LEU A 22 0.87 -2.73 10.28
CA LEU A 22 1.40 -4.08 10.14
C LEU A 22 0.70 -5.02 11.11
N THR A 23 0.38 -6.22 10.64
CA THR A 23 -0.10 -7.25 11.57
C THR A 23 1.08 -7.75 12.41
N LYS A 24 0.81 -8.14 13.67
CA LYS A 24 1.82 -8.75 14.55
C LYS A 24 2.53 -9.95 13.91
N LYS A 25 1.84 -10.67 13.02
CA LYS A 25 2.42 -11.80 12.30
C LYS A 25 3.36 -11.32 11.19
N ALA A 26 2.99 -10.30 10.42
CA ALA A 26 3.83 -9.70 9.39
C ALA A 26 5.15 -9.21 9.98
N GLU A 27 5.10 -8.43 11.06
CA GLU A 27 6.29 -7.91 11.76
C GLU A 27 7.22 -9.04 12.23
N ARG A 28 6.68 -10.08 12.89
CA ARG A 28 7.46 -11.24 13.34
C ARG A 28 8.15 -11.99 12.20
N CYS A 29 7.51 -12.07 11.02
CA CYS A 29 8.11 -12.69 9.84
C CYS A 29 9.21 -11.79 9.25
N ILE A 30 8.98 -10.49 9.14
CA ILE A 30 9.96 -9.52 8.62
C ILE A 30 11.22 -9.51 9.51
N LYS A 31 11.06 -9.54 10.83
CA LYS A 31 12.18 -9.60 11.80
C LYS A 31 13.07 -10.85 11.67
N LYS A 32 12.64 -11.87 10.92
CA LYS A 32 13.39 -13.12 10.67
C LYS A 32 13.86 -13.25 9.22
N ALA A 33 13.64 -12.24 8.39
CA ALA A 33 13.95 -12.32 6.97
C ALA A 33 15.45 -12.45 6.73
N GLU A 34 15.84 -13.37 5.86
CA GLU A 34 17.17 -13.37 5.23
C GLU A 34 17.17 -12.55 3.94
N VAL A 35 16.00 -12.50 3.27
CA VAL A 35 15.78 -11.71 2.07
C VAL A 35 14.36 -11.18 2.01
N ILE A 36 14.20 -9.96 1.50
CA ILE A 36 12.91 -9.33 1.26
C ILE A 36 12.79 -8.90 -0.20
N LEU A 37 11.86 -9.50 -0.92
CA LEU A 37 11.39 -9.05 -2.23
C LEU A 37 10.19 -8.12 -2.04
N TYR A 38 10.31 -6.84 -2.38
CA TYR A 38 9.30 -5.82 -2.08
C TYR A 38 8.86 -5.03 -3.31
N ASP A 39 7.61 -4.56 -3.27
CA ASP A 39 7.06 -3.63 -4.26
C ASP A 39 7.28 -2.17 -3.83
N ARG A 40 7.25 -1.25 -4.78
CA ARG A 40 7.43 0.20 -4.55
C ARG A 40 6.45 0.86 -3.59
N LEU A 41 5.28 0.27 -3.41
CA LEU A 41 4.25 0.80 -2.51
C LEU A 41 4.52 0.48 -1.04
N VAL A 42 5.52 -0.37 -0.75
CA VAL A 42 5.90 -0.68 0.63
C VAL A 42 6.65 0.51 1.22
N ASN A 43 6.18 0.97 2.39
CA ASN A 43 6.85 2.03 3.13
C ASN A 43 8.28 1.58 3.51
N PRO A 44 9.33 2.36 3.21
CA PRO A 44 10.71 2.01 3.55
C PRO A 44 10.95 1.73 5.02
N LEU A 45 10.20 2.34 5.95
CA LEU A 45 10.33 2.07 7.37
C LEU A 45 9.90 0.65 7.75
N ILE A 46 8.91 0.08 7.05
CA ILE A 46 8.47 -1.32 7.24
C ILE A 46 9.59 -2.32 6.90
N LEU A 47 10.45 -1.98 5.93
CA LEU A 47 11.59 -2.83 5.60
C LEU A 47 12.64 -2.84 6.73
N GLN A 48 12.74 -1.79 7.54
CA GLN A 48 13.78 -1.66 8.58
C GLN A 48 13.55 -2.55 9.81
N TYR A 49 12.39 -3.19 9.92
CA TYR A 49 12.18 -4.25 10.91
C TYR A 49 13.03 -5.50 10.59
N ALA A 50 13.47 -5.67 9.34
CA ALA A 50 14.31 -6.80 8.91
C ALA A 50 15.69 -6.75 9.55
N PRO A 51 16.38 -7.89 9.77
CA PRO A 51 17.77 -7.93 10.23
C PRO A 51 18.71 -7.05 9.40
N ALA A 52 19.81 -6.59 10.01
CA ALA A 52 20.77 -5.71 9.32
C ALA A 52 21.43 -6.41 8.12
N ASP A 53 21.64 -7.72 8.20
CA ASP A 53 22.24 -8.57 7.18
C ASP A 53 21.26 -9.07 6.10
N ALA A 54 19.96 -8.76 6.21
CA ALA A 54 18.95 -9.19 5.24
C ALA A 54 19.16 -8.53 3.86
N GLU A 55 19.06 -9.30 2.78
CA GLU A 55 19.10 -8.77 1.41
C GLU A 55 17.75 -8.17 0.99
N PHE A 56 17.78 -7.02 0.33
CA PHE A 56 16.58 -6.35 -0.21
C PHE A 56 16.60 -6.39 -1.74
N ILE A 57 15.50 -6.87 -2.32
CA ILE A 57 15.33 -7.02 -3.76
C ILE A 57 14.08 -6.23 -4.19
N ASP A 58 14.28 -5.09 -4.85
CA ASP A 58 13.19 -4.33 -5.48
C ASP A 58 12.65 -5.10 -6.69
N VAL A 59 11.39 -5.53 -6.60
CA VAL A 59 10.65 -6.20 -7.69
C VAL A 59 9.56 -5.31 -8.28
N GLY A 60 9.48 -4.05 -7.86
CA GLY A 60 8.51 -3.09 -8.37
C GLY A 60 8.79 -2.66 -9.82
N LYS A 61 7.72 -2.33 -10.55
CA LYS A 61 7.82 -1.84 -11.93
C LYS A 61 8.55 -0.50 -11.99
N LYS A 62 9.75 -0.46 -12.58
CA LYS A 62 10.45 0.81 -12.89
C LYS A 62 9.65 1.64 -13.91
N PRO A 63 9.53 2.97 -13.75
CA PRO A 63 8.92 3.81 -14.76
C PRO A 63 9.88 3.77 -15.97
N TYR A 64 9.36 3.56 -17.17
CA TYR A 64 10.14 3.55 -18.42
C TYR A 64 11.15 2.39 -18.63
N ALA A 65 11.21 1.38 -17.75
CA ALA A 65 11.94 0.13 -18.03
C ALA A 65 11.02 -0.93 -18.64
N LYS A 66 11.58 -1.89 -19.42
CA LYS A 66 10.85 -3.11 -19.83
C LYS A 66 10.20 -3.70 -18.58
N HIS A 67 8.87 -3.74 -18.59
CA HIS A 67 8.08 -4.18 -17.45
C HIS A 67 8.56 -5.56 -17.01
N ILE A 68 9.02 -5.69 -15.76
CA ILE A 68 9.19 -6.99 -15.13
C ILE A 68 7.81 -7.66 -15.17
N GLN A 69 7.71 -8.74 -15.94
CA GLN A 69 6.47 -9.51 -16.01
C GLN A 69 6.26 -10.24 -14.69
N GLN A 70 5.02 -10.59 -14.38
CA GLN A 70 4.74 -11.31 -13.13
C GLN A 70 5.55 -12.60 -13.01
N ASP A 71 5.73 -13.28 -14.14
CA ASP A 71 6.48 -14.52 -14.21
C ASP A 71 7.93 -14.32 -13.79
N GLU A 72 8.54 -13.17 -14.13
CA GLU A 72 9.89 -12.82 -13.67
C GLU A 72 9.94 -12.57 -12.16
N ILE A 73 8.92 -11.93 -11.57
CA ILE A 73 8.82 -11.78 -10.11
C ILE A 73 8.71 -13.15 -9.46
N ASN A 74 7.84 -14.01 -9.98
CA ASN A 74 7.63 -15.35 -9.45
C ASN A 74 8.93 -16.18 -9.49
N LEU A 75 9.67 -16.11 -10.60
CA LEU A 75 10.97 -16.78 -10.73
C LEU A 75 12.00 -16.23 -9.73
N LYS A 76 12.06 -14.91 -9.50
CA LYS A 76 12.93 -14.33 -8.46
C LYS A 76 12.60 -14.83 -7.06
N ILE A 77 11.32 -15.02 -6.75
CA ILE A 77 10.91 -15.60 -5.46
C ILE A 77 11.43 -17.05 -5.35
N VAL A 78 11.32 -17.83 -6.43
CA VAL A 78 11.84 -19.21 -6.48
C VAL A 78 13.36 -19.24 -6.34
N GLU A 79 14.08 -18.35 -7.02
CA GLU A 79 15.54 -18.21 -6.91
C GLU A 79 15.97 -17.85 -5.49
N ALA A 80 15.28 -16.91 -4.85
CA ALA A 80 15.51 -16.54 -3.46
C ALA A 80 15.28 -17.75 -2.52
N ALA A 81 14.22 -18.51 -2.72
CA ALA A 81 13.91 -19.69 -1.91
C ALA A 81 14.90 -20.85 -2.10
N LYS A 82 15.72 -20.85 -3.15
CA LYS A 82 16.83 -21.80 -3.30
C LYS A 82 18.09 -21.39 -2.53
N LYS A 83 18.22 -20.11 -2.21
CA LYS A 83 19.41 -19.53 -1.56
C LYS A 83 19.20 -19.31 -0.06
N TYR A 84 17.98 -18.98 0.35
CA TYR A 84 17.64 -18.51 1.69
C TYR A 84 16.58 -19.40 2.34
N GLN A 85 16.65 -19.57 3.66
CA GLN A 85 15.66 -20.36 4.40
C GLN A 85 14.38 -19.56 4.67
N THR A 86 14.50 -18.26 5.01
CA THR A 86 13.36 -17.38 5.27
C THR A 86 13.26 -16.27 4.23
N VAL A 87 12.33 -16.43 3.29
CA VAL A 87 12.11 -15.49 2.18
C VAL A 87 10.82 -14.70 2.43
N ILE A 88 10.90 -13.38 2.40
CA ILE A 88 9.72 -12.52 2.50
C ILE A 88 9.41 -11.93 1.12
N ARG A 89 8.17 -12.11 0.67
CA ARG A 89 7.57 -11.36 -0.43
C ARG A 89 6.60 -10.35 0.16
N LEU A 90 7.03 -9.10 0.26
CA LEU A 90 6.30 -8.03 0.91
C LEU A 90 5.53 -7.17 -0.10
N LYS A 91 4.22 -7.04 0.10
CA LYS A 91 3.28 -6.43 -0.85
C LYS A 91 2.50 -5.33 -0.16
N GLY A 92 2.26 -4.21 -0.86
CA GLY A 92 1.40 -3.15 -0.33
C GLY A 92 -0.03 -3.64 -0.11
N GLY A 93 -0.69 -3.16 0.94
CA GLY A 93 -2.05 -3.54 1.30
C GLY A 93 -2.17 -4.99 1.77
N ASP A 94 -3.12 -5.72 1.19
CA ASP A 94 -3.38 -7.14 1.47
C ASP A 94 -3.08 -7.99 0.21
N PRO A 95 -2.35 -9.12 0.33
CA PRO A 95 -2.00 -9.96 -0.83
C PRO A 95 -3.21 -10.52 -1.59
N ALA A 96 -4.33 -10.76 -0.89
CA ALA A 96 -5.54 -11.37 -1.45
C ALA A 96 -6.43 -10.36 -2.20
N ILE A 97 -6.20 -9.06 -2.06
CA ILE A 97 -7.02 -8.02 -2.71
C ILE A 97 -6.22 -7.35 -3.82
N PHE A 98 -6.50 -7.75 -5.07
CA PHE A 98 -5.81 -7.28 -6.28
C PHE A 98 -4.26 -7.41 -6.25
N GLY A 99 -3.73 -8.24 -5.35
CA GLY A 99 -2.30 -8.43 -5.14
C GLY A 99 -1.68 -9.56 -5.96
N ARG A 100 -2.45 -10.32 -6.75
CA ARG A 100 -1.96 -11.46 -7.57
C ARG A 100 -1.32 -12.60 -6.76
N VAL A 101 -1.65 -12.72 -5.47
CA VAL A 101 -1.08 -13.75 -4.58
C VAL A 101 -1.31 -15.17 -5.10
N THR A 102 -2.44 -15.44 -5.76
CA THR A 102 -2.74 -16.77 -6.33
C THR A 102 -1.73 -17.18 -7.40
N GLU A 103 -1.28 -16.24 -8.24
CA GLU A 103 -0.27 -16.51 -9.27
C GLU A 103 1.07 -16.85 -8.62
N GLU A 104 1.49 -16.09 -7.60
CA GLU A 104 2.71 -16.34 -6.83
C GLU A 104 2.64 -17.72 -6.12
N VAL A 105 1.50 -18.05 -5.50
CA VAL A 105 1.25 -19.35 -4.85
C VAL A 105 1.33 -20.51 -5.82
N ASN A 106 0.73 -20.39 -7.01
CA ASN A 106 0.75 -21.47 -8.00
C ASN A 106 2.19 -21.78 -8.42
N THR A 107 3.00 -20.75 -8.70
CA THR A 107 4.42 -20.96 -9.00
C THR A 107 5.15 -21.63 -7.83
N LEU A 108 4.94 -21.20 -6.58
CA LEU A 108 5.59 -21.84 -5.43
C LEU A 108 5.22 -23.32 -5.29
N LYS A 109 3.96 -23.67 -5.55
CA LYS A 109 3.50 -25.07 -5.58
C LYS A 109 4.17 -25.88 -6.69
N ASP A 110 4.28 -25.33 -7.89
CA ASP A 110 4.90 -26.00 -9.04
C ASP A 110 6.38 -26.34 -8.78
N TYR A 111 7.06 -25.52 -7.96
CA TYR A 111 8.45 -25.75 -7.54
C TYR A 111 8.57 -26.49 -6.19
N GLY A 112 7.47 -26.90 -5.56
CA GLY A 112 7.47 -27.63 -4.29
C GLY A 112 8.01 -26.82 -3.09
N ILE A 113 7.92 -25.48 -3.14
CA ILE A 113 8.41 -24.58 -2.09
C ILE A 113 7.30 -24.35 -1.05
N GLU A 114 7.65 -24.45 0.23
CA GLU A 114 6.71 -24.14 1.30
C GLU A 114 6.40 -22.64 1.34
N TYR A 115 5.13 -22.31 1.58
CA TYR A 115 4.71 -20.92 1.60
C TYR A 115 3.62 -20.67 2.64
N GLU A 116 3.48 -19.39 3.00
CA GLU A 116 2.43 -18.93 3.90
C GLU A 116 1.95 -17.54 3.50
N ILE A 117 0.64 -17.36 3.42
CA ILE A 117 0.02 -16.05 3.19
C ILE A 117 -0.21 -15.38 4.55
N VAL A 118 0.29 -14.16 4.71
CA VAL A 118 0.04 -13.32 5.89
C VAL A 118 -0.81 -12.12 5.45
N PRO A 119 -2.10 -12.06 5.85
CA PRO A 119 -2.99 -10.95 5.52
C PRO A 119 -2.47 -9.60 6.04
N GLY A 120 -2.91 -8.53 5.39
CA GLY A 120 -2.61 -7.15 5.73
C GLY A 120 -3.87 -6.28 5.75
N VAL A 121 -3.74 -5.05 6.24
CA VAL A 121 -4.83 -4.07 6.15
C VAL A 121 -4.92 -3.56 4.71
N THR A 122 -6.09 -3.70 4.08
CA THR A 122 -6.28 -3.26 2.69
C THR A 122 -6.57 -1.76 2.58
N SER A 123 -6.16 -1.13 1.47
CA SER A 123 -6.26 0.32 1.27
C SER A 123 -7.68 0.86 1.43
N ALA A 124 -8.73 0.13 1.02
CA ALA A 124 -10.11 0.59 1.16
C ALA A 124 -10.53 0.74 2.62
N SER A 125 -10.21 -0.27 3.44
CA SER A 125 -10.54 -0.25 4.87
C SER A 125 -9.75 0.84 5.59
N ALA A 126 -8.49 1.04 5.21
CA ALA A 126 -7.66 2.09 5.77
C ALA A 126 -8.17 3.49 5.39
N ALA A 127 -8.51 3.70 4.12
CA ALA A 127 -8.97 4.97 3.60
C ALA A 127 -10.24 5.45 4.31
N VAL A 128 -11.26 4.60 4.46
CA VAL A 128 -12.48 5.00 5.19
C VAL A 128 -12.20 5.29 6.66
N ALA A 129 -11.29 4.55 7.30
CA ALA A 129 -10.92 4.79 8.69
C ALA A 129 -10.28 6.18 8.88
N THR A 130 -9.50 6.66 7.90
CA THR A 130 -8.94 8.02 7.94
C THR A 130 -9.97 9.13 7.74
N MET A 131 -11.18 8.78 7.33
CA MET A 131 -12.32 9.70 7.17
C MET A 131 -13.38 9.47 8.27
N ASP A 132 -13.05 8.72 9.33
CA ASP A 132 -13.95 8.29 10.41
C ASP A 132 -15.21 7.52 9.92
N LEU A 133 -15.07 6.79 8.81
CA LEU A 133 -16.14 6.01 8.21
C LEU A 133 -15.85 4.50 8.26
N GLY A 134 -16.93 3.72 8.16
CA GLY A 134 -16.87 2.32 7.75
C GLY A 134 -17.12 2.18 6.25
N LEU A 135 -16.66 1.06 5.67
CA LEU A 135 -17.05 0.65 4.30
C LEU A 135 -18.52 0.25 4.20
N THR A 136 -19.18 0.06 5.35
CA THR A 136 -20.60 -0.22 5.46
C THR A 136 -21.18 0.60 6.61
N MET A 137 -22.47 0.91 6.51
CA MET A 137 -23.22 1.62 7.54
C MET A 137 -24.65 1.08 7.50
N ARG A 138 -25.12 0.49 8.60
CA ARG A 138 -26.31 -0.41 8.64
C ARG A 138 -27.56 0.12 7.92
N LEU A 139 -27.83 1.43 7.99
CA LEU A 139 -29.02 2.07 7.38
C LEU A 139 -28.72 2.90 6.14
N VAL A 140 -27.46 2.96 5.71
CA VAL A 140 -26.99 3.84 4.63
C VAL A 140 -26.35 3.03 3.50
N ALA A 141 -25.43 2.12 3.83
CA ALA A 141 -24.80 1.21 2.88
C ALA A 141 -24.56 -0.17 3.52
N PRO A 142 -25.44 -1.16 3.30
CA PRO A 142 -25.35 -2.47 3.98
C PRO A 142 -24.28 -3.40 3.40
N SER A 143 -23.71 -3.07 2.24
CA SER A 143 -22.79 -3.91 1.48
C SER A 143 -21.67 -3.08 0.83
N VAL A 144 -20.55 -3.74 0.55
CA VAL A 144 -19.41 -3.15 -0.16
C VAL A 144 -19.01 -4.02 -1.35
N THR A 145 -18.62 -3.39 -2.44
CA THR A 145 -17.97 -4.04 -3.60
C THR A 145 -16.56 -3.49 -3.77
N PHE A 146 -15.57 -4.38 -3.78
CA PHE A 146 -14.20 -4.03 -4.19
C PHE A 146 -14.06 -4.27 -5.68
N SER A 147 -13.68 -3.23 -6.42
CA SER A 147 -13.46 -3.31 -7.87
C SER A 147 -12.06 -2.78 -8.24
N THR A 148 -11.59 -3.15 -9.42
CA THR A 148 -10.34 -2.63 -9.98
C THR A 148 -10.63 -1.84 -11.25
N GLY A 149 -9.99 -0.68 -11.36
CA GLY A 149 -9.95 0.11 -12.59
C GLY A 149 -8.92 -0.38 -13.60
N HIS A 150 -8.08 -1.39 -13.31
CA HIS A 150 -7.04 -1.86 -14.23
C HIS A 150 -7.29 -3.30 -14.67
N PHE A 151 -7.74 -3.48 -15.91
CA PHE A 151 -7.98 -4.81 -16.50
C PHE A 151 -6.88 -5.14 -17.51
N LYS A 152 -6.27 -6.32 -17.36
CA LYS A 152 -5.13 -6.79 -18.17
C LYS A 152 -5.48 -6.94 -19.66
N ASP A 153 -6.73 -7.34 -19.97
CA ASP A 153 -7.10 -7.84 -21.30
C ASP A 153 -8.28 -7.12 -21.95
N SER A 154 -8.78 -6.02 -21.37
CA SER A 154 -9.95 -5.33 -21.92
C SER A 154 -10.05 -3.91 -21.43
N ILE A 155 -9.73 -2.96 -22.32
CA ILE A 155 -10.10 -1.55 -22.17
C ILE A 155 -11.63 -1.42 -21.97
N ASN A 156 -12.41 -2.40 -22.44
CA ASN A 156 -13.87 -2.44 -22.46
C ASN A 156 -14.55 -3.16 -21.29
N GLN A 157 -13.81 -3.66 -20.31
CA GLN A 157 -14.43 -4.32 -19.16
C GLN A 157 -15.12 -3.26 -18.29
N GLU A 158 -16.41 -3.51 -18.03
CA GLU A 158 -17.27 -2.64 -17.25
C GLU A 158 -17.04 -2.84 -15.76
N THR A 159 -17.08 -1.72 -15.03
CA THR A 159 -17.07 -1.74 -13.57
C THR A 159 -18.42 -2.27 -13.09
N ASP A 160 -18.44 -3.26 -12.19
CA ASP A 160 -19.69 -3.71 -11.58
C ASP A 160 -20.23 -2.67 -10.60
N ILE A 161 -21.26 -1.95 -11.04
CA ILE A 161 -21.91 -0.87 -10.28
C ILE A 161 -23.25 -1.30 -9.67
N ARG A 162 -23.66 -2.56 -9.85
CA ARG A 162 -24.99 -3.03 -9.40
C ARG A 162 -25.19 -2.84 -7.91
N ASN A 163 -24.14 -3.09 -7.12
CA ASN A 163 -24.19 -2.87 -5.68
C ASN A 163 -24.34 -1.39 -5.32
N LEU A 164 -23.69 -0.48 -6.07
CA LEU A 164 -23.79 0.97 -5.87
C LEU A 164 -25.23 1.45 -6.09
N ILE A 165 -25.86 1.01 -7.19
CA ILE A 165 -27.26 1.34 -7.52
C ILE A 165 -28.24 0.82 -6.46
N ASN A 166 -27.92 -0.31 -5.81
CA ASN A 166 -28.71 -0.88 -4.72
C ASN A 166 -28.35 -0.30 -3.34
N GLY A 167 -27.74 0.89 -3.29
CA GLY A 167 -27.41 1.60 -2.05
C GLY A 167 -26.17 1.10 -1.31
N GLY A 168 -25.34 0.26 -1.93
CA GLY A 168 -24.08 -0.18 -1.36
C GLY A 168 -22.91 0.77 -1.61
N THR A 169 -21.77 0.50 -0.99
CA THR A 169 -20.50 1.22 -1.23
C THR A 169 -19.70 0.54 -2.34
N LEU A 170 -19.11 1.34 -3.23
CA LEU A 170 -18.19 0.87 -4.26
C LEU A 170 -16.78 1.42 -3.98
N ALA A 171 -15.82 0.53 -3.76
CA ALA A 171 -14.42 0.86 -3.52
C ALA A 171 -13.56 0.43 -4.72
N ILE A 172 -13.01 1.40 -5.45
CA ILE A 172 -12.29 1.18 -6.71
C ILE A 172 -10.79 1.38 -6.53
N TYR A 173 -10.03 0.30 -6.71
CA TYR A 173 -8.56 0.29 -6.71
C TYR A 173 -8.04 0.61 -8.11
N MET A 174 -6.89 1.29 -8.21
CA MET A 174 -6.24 1.58 -9.49
C MET A 174 -7.17 2.30 -10.49
N GLY A 175 -8.14 3.07 -9.97
CA GLY A 175 -9.21 3.70 -10.76
C GLY A 175 -8.85 5.08 -11.33
N ILE A 176 -7.89 5.79 -10.73
CA ILE A 176 -7.62 7.21 -10.99
C ILE A 176 -7.43 7.52 -12.48
N LYS A 177 -6.57 6.76 -13.18
CA LYS A 177 -6.31 6.98 -14.62
C LYS A 177 -7.51 6.70 -15.53
N ARG A 178 -8.50 5.94 -15.06
CA ARG A 178 -9.73 5.60 -15.80
C ARG A 178 -10.97 6.25 -15.18
N LEU A 179 -10.80 7.24 -14.31
CA LEU A 179 -11.90 7.81 -13.54
C LEU A 179 -13.01 8.37 -14.44
N GLY A 180 -12.69 9.17 -15.46
CA GLY A 180 -13.70 9.68 -16.40
C GLY A 180 -14.51 8.57 -17.08
N ARG A 181 -13.84 7.50 -17.54
CA ARG A 181 -14.55 6.35 -18.12
C ARG A 181 -15.43 5.62 -17.10
N ILE A 182 -15.00 5.52 -15.84
CA ILE A 182 -15.80 4.92 -14.78
C ILE A 182 -17.04 5.78 -14.51
N ILE A 183 -16.90 7.11 -14.52
CA ILE A 183 -18.02 8.06 -14.38
C ILE A 183 -18.98 7.92 -15.57
N ASP A 184 -18.48 7.87 -16.80
CA ASP A 184 -19.28 7.65 -18.01
C ASP A 184 -20.07 6.33 -17.91
N GLN A 185 -19.43 5.27 -17.41
CA GLN A 185 -20.10 3.99 -17.20
C GLN A 185 -21.21 4.11 -16.16
N ILE A 186 -20.96 4.72 -15.00
CA ILE A 186 -21.99 4.87 -13.97
C ILE A 186 -23.18 5.70 -14.49
N THR A 187 -22.90 6.83 -15.13
CA THR A 187 -23.93 7.77 -15.63
C THR A 187 -24.75 7.20 -16.79
N ALA A 188 -24.23 6.20 -17.51
CA ALA A 188 -25.01 5.47 -18.52
C ALA A 188 -26.11 4.57 -17.93
N TYR A 189 -25.99 4.16 -16.66
CA TYR A 189 -26.94 3.26 -15.99
C TYR A 189 -27.86 3.96 -14.98
N THR A 190 -27.48 5.13 -14.46
CA THR A 190 -28.26 5.88 -13.46
C THR A 190 -28.03 7.38 -13.59
N SER A 191 -29.07 8.17 -13.28
CA SER A 191 -29.00 9.63 -13.22
C SER A 191 -28.54 10.17 -11.86
N GLU A 192 -28.23 9.28 -10.90
CA GLU A 192 -27.79 9.67 -9.57
C GLU A 192 -26.36 10.22 -9.58
N ASP A 193 -26.19 11.43 -9.04
CA ASP A 193 -24.90 12.08 -8.90
C ASP A 193 -24.26 11.69 -7.56
N TYR A 194 -23.72 10.46 -7.53
CA TYR A 194 -23.15 9.86 -6.31
C TYR A 194 -22.01 10.70 -5.74
N SER A 195 -21.98 10.77 -4.40
CA SER A 195 -20.83 11.28 -3.68
C SER A 195 -19.64 10.32 -3.80
N ILE A 196 -18.46 10.91 -3.97
CA ILE A 196 -17.19 10.21 -4.14
C ILE A 196 -16.11 10.88 -3.29
N ALA A 197 -15.34 10.05 -2.60
CA ALA A 197 -14.09 10.45 -1.96
C ALA A 197 -12.93 9.69 -2.61
N ILE A 198 -11.85 10.40 -2.90
CA ILE A 198 -10.60 9.82 -3.41
C ILE A 198 -9.52 10.04 -2.37
N VAL A 199 -8.98 8.95 -1.84
CA VAL A 199 -7.92 8.99 -0.84
C VAL A 199 -6.60 8.57 -1.49
N PHE A 200 -5.66 9.50 -1.60
CA PHE A 200 -4.31 9.27 -2.06
C PHE A 200 -3.38 8.97 -0.90
N ASN A 201 -2.45 8.03 -1.08
CA ASN A 201 -1.47 7.61 -0.07
C ASN A 201 -2.10 7.38 1.31
N ALA A 202 -3.22 6.64 1.36
CA ALA A 202 -3.95 6.42 2.60
C ALA A 202 -3.01 6.00 3.74
N THR A 203 -3.12 6.67 4.88
CA THR A 203 -2.33 6.50 6.12
C THR A 203 -0.87 6.98 6.06
N CYS A 204 -0.36 7.38 4.90
CA CYS A 204 0.98 7.96 4.78
C CYS A 204 1.01 9.42 5.26
N HIS A 205 2.23 9.96 5.43
CA HIS A 205 2.46 11.38 5.74
C HIS A 205 1.83 12.32 4.70
N ASN A 206 1.97 12.00 3.41
CA ASN A 206 1.46 12.76 2.29
C ASN A 206 0.05 12.32 1.86
N GLN A 207 -0.77 11.84 2.81
CA GLN A 207 -2.16 11.52 2.53
C GLN A 207 -2.91 12.76 2.03
N ARG A 208 -3.75 12.58 1.02
CA ARG A 208 -4.67 13.62 0.54
C ARG A 208 -6.06 13.05 0.30
N VAL A 209 -7.09 13.82 0.62
CA VAL A 209 -8.48 13.41 0.45
C VAL A 209 -9.24 14.43 -0.40
N ILE A 210 -9.67 14.01 -1.58
CA ILE A 210 -10.50 14.82 -2.47
C ILE A 210 -11.94 14.33 -2.40
N ILE A 211 -12.86 15.20 -1.97
CA ILE A 211 -14.27 14.87 -1.79
C ILE A 211 -15.11 15.68 -2.77
N GLY A 212 -15.98 15.00 -3.49
CA GLY A 212 -16.84 15.61 -4.49
C GLY A 212 -18.01 14.73 -4.84
N LYS A 213 -18.55 14.98 -6.03
CA LYS A 213 -19.55 14.14 -6.68
C LYS A 213 -19.03 13.67 -8.02
N LEU A 214 -19.73 12.71 -8.65
CA LEU A 214 -19.39 12.25 -9.99
C LEU A 214 -19.27 13.44 -10.96
N SER A 215 -20.16 14.42 -10.85
CA SER A 215 -20.15 15.59 -11.73
C SER A 215 -19.01 16.59 -11.48
N THR A 216 -18.31 16.52 -10.34
CA THR A 216 -17.31 17.54 -9.94
C THR A 216 -15.90 17.00 -9.76
N ILE A 217 -15.76 15.71 -9.48
CA ILE A 217 -14.51 15.13 -8.96
C ILE A 217 -13.33 15.25 -9.93
N GLU A 218 -13.57 15.14 -11.24
CA GLU A 218 -12.51 15.26 -12.25
C GLU A 218 -11.93 16.68 -12.30
N HIS A 219 -12.81 17.70 -12.24
CA HIS A 219 -12.36 19.09 -12.19
C HIS A 219 -11.58 19.38 -10.91
N GLN A 220 -12.03 18.85 -9.76
CA GLN A 220 -11.31 19.00 -8.48
C GLN A 220 -9.93 18.35 -8.54
N LEU A 221 -9.79 17.16 -9.13
CA LEU A 221 -8.49 16.51 -9.29
C LEU A 221 -7.50 17.31 -10.13
N GLN A 222 -7.96 17.99 -11.18
CA GLN A 222 -7.10 18.82 -12.04
C GLN A 222 -6.47 20.01 -11.30
N GLN A 223 -6.99 20.39 -10.13
CA GLN A 223 -6.44 21.45 -9.29
C GLN A 223 -5.25 20.98 -8.45
N HIS A 224 -4.90 19.69 -8.51
CA HIS A 224 -3.83 19.09 -7.71
C HIS A 224 -2.83 18.32 -8.58
N GLU A 225 -1.56 18.37 -8.22
CA GLU A 225 -0.47 17.63 -8.87
C GLU A 225 -0.36 16.20 -8.27
N LEU A 226 -1.29 15.30 -8.61
CA LEU A 226 -1.40 13.95 -8.02
C LEU A 226 -1.07 12.82 -9.02
N GLU A 227 -0.41 13.16 -10.13
CA GLU A 227 -0.13 12.19 -11.18
C GLU A 227 0.82 11.08 -10.69
N GLY A 228 0.39 9.83 -10.84
CA GLY A 228 1.19 8.66 -10.48
C GLY A 228 1.07 8.23 -9.02
N GLU A 229 0.38 9.00 -8.17
CA GLU A 229 0.14 8.61 -6.78
C GLU A 229 -0.91 7.50 -6.67
N PRO A 230 -0.74 6.53 -5.74
CA PRO A 230 -1.73 5.51 -5.48
C PRO A 230 -2.97 6.14 -4.81
N GLY A 231 -4.11 6.05 -5.48
CA GLY A 231 -5.40 6.51 -4.98
C GLY A 231 -6.47 5.42 -4.98
N ILE A 232 -7.35 5.46 -3.99
CA ILE A 232 -8.56 4.64 -3.91
C ILE A 232 -9.80 5.53 -3.96
N CYS A 233 -10.75 5.17 -4.84
CA CYS A 233 -12.04 5.86 -4.91
C CYS A 233 -13.06 5.12 -4.05
N ILE A 234 -13.76 5.83 -3.19
CA ILE A 234 -14.89 5.35 -2.39
C ILE A 234 -16.13 6.09 -2.86
N LEU A 235 -17.12 5.35 -3.39
CA LEU A 235 -18.37 5.89 -3.92
C LEU A 235 -19.55 5.38 -3.09
N GLY A 236 -20.57 6.23 -2.95
CA GLY A 236 -21.86 5.91 -2.35
C GLY A 236 -22.22 6.83 -1.18
N ALA A 237 -23.43 6.64 -0.65
CA ALA A 237 -24.03 7.53 0.35
C ALA A 237 -23.21 7.70 1.65
N ILE A 238 -22.31 6.75 1.98
CA ILE A 238 -21.42 6.89 3.15
C ILE A 238 -20.53 8.13 3.08
N VAL A 239 -20.20 8.61 1.86
CA VAL A 239 -19.35 9.78 1.64
C VAL A 239 -20.02 11.06 2.12
N ASP A 240 -21.36 11.10 2.15
CA ASP A 240 -22.12 12.27 2.64
C ASP A 240 -21.98 12.48 4.15
N TYR A 241 -21.47 11.48 4.88
CA TYR A 241 -21.26 11.50 6.32
C TYR A 241 -19.84 11.91 6.72
N ILE A 242 -18.98 12.26 5.77
CA ILE A 242 -17.62 12.73 6.07
C ILE A 242 -17.69 14.13 6.71
N ASP A 243 -17.04 14.28 7.86
CA ASP A 243 -16.71 15.59 8.43
C ASP A 243 -15.55 16.21 7.62
N LYS A 244 -15.91 17.02 6.61
CA LYS A 244 -14.95 17.63 5.68
C LYS A 244 -13.97 18.55 6.40
N ASP A 245 -14.43 19.31 7.39
CA ASP A 245 -13.57 20.25 8.12
C ASP A 245 -12.51 19.50 8.93
N LYS A 246 -12.89 18.39 9.55
CA LYS A 246 -11.96 17.51 10.27
C LYS A 246 -10.92 16.89 9.31
N VAL A 247 -11.35 16.34 8.19
CA VAL A 247 -10.45 15.72 7.20
C VAL A 247 -9.46 16.74 6.65
N LEU A 248 -9.92 17.93 6.25
CA LEU A 248 -9.07 19.00 5.73
C LEU A 248 -8.07 19.50 6.78
N LYS A 249 -8.49 19.61 8.05
CA LYS A 249 -7.60 19.98 9.15
C LYS A 249 -6.51 18.94 9.37
N GLN A 250 -6.85 17.65 9.37
CA GLN A 250 -5.88 16.56 9.52
C GLN A 250 -4.88 16.54 8.35
N GLU A 251 -5.35 16.75 7.12
CA GLU A 251 -4.47 16.86 5.94
C GLU A 251 -3.51 18.05 6.07
N HIS A 252 -4.01 19.21 6.53
CA HIS A 252 -3.16 20.39 6.73
C HIS A 252 -2.08 20.14 7.79
N GLU A 253 -2.45 19.55 8.92
CA GLU A 253 -1.52 19.23 10.03
C GLU A 253 -0.42 18.24 9.60
N ARG A 254 -0.75 17.27 8.75
CA ARG A 254 0.23 16.29 8.20
C ARG A 254 1.19 16.90 7.19
N ASN A 255 0.78 17.92 6.45
CA ASN A 255 1.57 18.56 5.39
C ASN A 255 2.44 19.75 5.87
N LEU A 256 2.54 20.00 7.18
CA LEU A 256 3.32 21.12 7.71
C LEU A 256 4.84 20.95 7.54
N ASP A 257 5.33 19.71 7.44
CA ASP A 257 6.75 19.42 7.25
C ASP A 257 6.98 18.21 6.36
N ASP A 258 7.46 18.47 5.15
CA ASP A 258 7.82 17.45 4.14
C ASP A 258 9.25 16.90 4.33
N SER A 259 9.89 17.19 5.47
CA SER A 259 11.21 16.64 5.77
C SER A 259 11.11 15.15 6.10
N LEU A 260 12.06 14.37 5.58
CA LEU A 260 12.29 13.01 6.04
C LEU A 260 13.12 13.04 7.34
N TYR A 261 12.55 12.47 8.39
CA TYR A 261 13.22 12.33 9.68
C TYR A 261 14.07 11.07 9.71
N VAL A 262 15.37 11.21 9.94
CA VAL A 262 16.32 10.10 10.08
C VAL A 262 16.69 9.96 11.55
N ILE A 263 16.26 8.85 12.15
CA ILE A 263 16.40 8.61 13.59
C ILE A 263 17.65 7.79 13.85
N LYS A 264 18.53 8.31 14.71
CA LYS A 264 19.78 7.69 15.14
C LYS A 264 19.63 7.21 16.59
N GLY A 265 20.24 6.08 16.91
CA GLY A 265 20.16 5.43 18.21
C GLY A 265 20.28 3.93 18.06
N SER A 266 19.95 3.18 19.11
CA SER A 266 19.76 1.73 18.98
C SER A 266 18.63 1.47 17.98
N LYS A 267 18.70 0.35 17.25
CA LYS A 267 17.68 0.02 16.24
C LYS A 267 16.28 -0.10 16.85
N GLU A 268 16.19 -0.68 18.05
CA GLU A 268 14.92 -0.86 18.75
C GLU A 268 14.31 0.48 19.17
N ASP A 269 15.08 1.34 19.82
CA ASP A 269 14.60 2.67 20.25
C ASP A 269 14.28 3.56 19.05
N ALA A 270 15.09 3.49 17.99
CA ALA A 270 14.87 4.27 16.78
C ALA A 270 13.60 3.83 16.04
N LEU A 271 13.31 2.51 15.98
CA LEU A 271 12.06 2.00 15.40
C LEU A 271 10.85 2.44 16.23
N LEU A 272 10.89 2.31 17.55
CA LEU A 272 9.82 2.78 18.44
C LEU A 272 9.56 4.28 18.23
N LYS A 273 10.62 5.10 18.14
CA LYS A 273 10.46 6.52 17.87
C LYS A 273 9.88 6.79 16.47
N ALA A 274 10.26 5.97 15.49
CA ALA A 274 9.73 6.07 14.13
C ALA A 274 8.23 5.77 14.07
N GLU A 275 7.77 4.76 14.83
CA GLU A 275 6.36 4.38 14.97
C GLU A 275 5.52 5.53 15.57
N GLU A 276 6.00 6.14 16.66
CA GLU A 276 5.35 7.31 17.28
C GLU A 276 5.21 8.48 16.31
N LEU A 277 6.28 8.78 15.57
CA LEU A 277 6.30 9.87 14.59
C LEU A 277 5.40 9.56 13.39
N SER A 278 5.37 8.31 12.92
CA SER A 278 4.50 7.88 11.83
C SER A 278 3.02 8.04 12.18
N GLU A 279 2.65 7.77 13.44
CA GLU A 279 1.26 7.92 13.91
C GLU A 279 0.79 9.38 13.89
N THR A 280 1.71 10.29 14.17
CA THR A 280 1.47 11.74 14.10
C THR A 280 1.63 12.31 12.70
N GLY A 281 1.86 11.47 11.69
CA GLY A 281 1.89 11.85 10.29
C GLY A 281 3.25 12.28 9.76
N TYR A 282 4.34 12.10 10.51
CA TYR A 282 5.68 12.37 10.02
C TYR A 282 6.21 11.23 9.16
N ARG A 283 7.03 11.59 8.17
CA ARG A 283 7.80 10.63 7.39
C ARG A 283 9.14 10.37 8.07
N CYS A 284 9.40 9.13 8.44
CA CYS A 284 10.63 8.77 9.15
C CYS A 284 11.25 7.47 8.62
N ILE A 285 12.56 7.36 8.82
CA ILE A 285 13.36 6.14 8.68
C ILE A 285 14.38 6.08 9.82
N VAL A 286 14.84 4.87 10.14
CA VAL A 286 15.97 4.63 11.02
C VAL A 286 17.27 4.81 10.24
N HIS A 287 18.33 5.29 10.90
CA HIS A 287 19.64 5.41 10.29
C HIS A 287 20.22 4.04 9.96
N VAL A 288 20.84 3.94 8.77
CA VAL A 288 21.52 2.74 8.28
C VAL A 288 22.99 3.06 8.13
N ASP A 289 23.84 2.23 8.72
CA ASP A 289 25.31 2.35 8.70
C ASP A 289 25.96 1.21 7.89
N GLU A 290 27.29 1.14 7.93
CA GLU A 290 28.08 0.16 7.17
C GLU A 290 27.89 -1.29 7.61
N SER A 291 27.28 -1.54 8.79
CA SER A 291 27.01 -2.90 9.28
C SER A 291 25.83 -3.59 8.57
N TYR A 292 25.02 -2.83 7.84
CA TYR A 292 23.87 -3.34 7.13
C TYR A 292 24.27 -3.97 5.78
N HIS A 293 23.43 -4.85 5.24
CA HIS A 293 23.62 -5.46 3.94
C HIS A 293 23.69 -4.37 2.85
N PRO A 294 24.58 -4.49 1.83
CA PRO A 294 24.78 -3.46 0.82
C PRO A 294 23.50 -3.00 0.09
N SER A 295 22.54 -3.91 -0.12
CA SER A 295 21.24 -3.55 -0.72
C SER A 295 20.42 -2.60 0.14
N GLN A 296 20.50 -2.73 1.47
CA GLN A 296 19.82 -1.82 2.41
C GLN A 296 20.51 -0.46 2.38
N GLN A 297 21.85 -0.44 2.48
CA GLN A 297 22.64 0.79 2.39
C GLN A 297 22.30 1.56 1.10
N GLN A 298 22.32 0.88 -0.06
CA GLN A 298 21.98 1.48 -1.34
C GLN A 298 20.57 2.11 -1.35
N LEU A 299 19.57 1.39 -0.84
CA LEU A 299 18.19 1.88 -0.76
C LEU A 299 18.10 3.13 0.11
N TYR A 300 18.60 3.10 1.34
CA TYR A 300 18.44 4.21 2.27
C TYR A 300 19.34 5.40 1.93
N THR A 301 20.52 5.19 1.36
CA THR A 301 21.33 6.29 0.80
C THR A 301 20.58 6.98 -0.34
N GLN A 302 19.95 6.22 -1.24
CA GLN A 302 19.15 6.81 -2.32
C GLN A 302 17.94 7.59 -1.77
N ILE A 303 17.24 7.06 -0.76
CA ILE A 303 16.13 7.76 -0.11
C ILE A 303 16.62 9.05 0.54
N ILE A 304 17.71 9.00 1.30
CA ILE A 304 18.26 10.16 2.01
C ILE A 304 18.68 11.26 1.02
N ASN A 305 19.37 10.90 -0.07
CA ASN A 305 19.86 11.87 -1.06
C ASN A 305 18.73 12.57 -1.83
N ASN A 306 17.55 11.96 -1.92
CA ASN A 306 16.41 12.47 -2.68
C ASN A 306 15.43 13.29 -1.81
N ASN A 307 15.70 13.47 -0.52
CA ASN A 307 14.75 14.12 0.40
C ASN A 307 15.45 15.18 1.26
N LYS A 308 14.68 16.17 1.71
CA LYS A 308 15.14 17.12 2.74
C LYS A 308 15.19 16.40 4.09
N ILE A 309 16.34 16.40 4.76
CA ILE A 309 16.55 15.56 5.96
C ILE A 309 16.54 16.38 7.25
N LYS A 310 15.93 15.81 8.29
CA LYS A 310 16.12 16.20 9.69
C LYS A 310 16.59 15.00 10.49
N TYR A 311 17.60 15.19 11.33
CA TYR A 311 18.11 14.11 12.19
C TYR A 311 17.52 14.22 13.60
N ILE A 312 17.18 13.06 14.17
CA ILE A 312 16.84 12.90 15.59
C ILE A 312 17.89 11.96 16.18
N ASN A 313 18.51 12.33 17.29
CA ASN A 313 19.42 11.47 18.04
C ASN A 313 18.75 11.08 19.36
N LEU A 314 18.66 9.78 19.63
CA LEU A 314 18.17 9.21 20.89
C LEU A 314 19.30 8.98 21.89
#